data_AF-A0A1K1PR93-F1
#
_entry.id   AF-A0A1K1PR93-F1
#
_cell.length_a   1.000
_cell.length_b   1.000
_cell.length_c   1.000
_cell.angle_alpha   90.00
_cell.angle_beta   90.00
_cell.angle_gamma   90.00
#
_symmetry.space_group_name_H-M   'P 1'
#
loop_
_entity.id
_entity.type
_entity.pdbx_description
1 polymer ?
#
loop_
_entity_poly.entity_id
_entity_poly.type
_entity_poly.pdbx_seq_one_letter_code
_entity_poly.pdbx_strand_id
1 'polypeptide(L)' 'MMGKNRPVLYLLCIIAGAVLVFTGQGSGDTEGTPYLMIIGFIVLMGGLYLATTRWVKDNPKKKEEERDAEQ' A
#
# COMPACT_ATOMS: atom_id res chain seq x y z
N MET A 1 -23.99 -9.77 8.68
CA MET A 1 -23.14 -8.58 8.93
C MET A 1 -21.81 -8.78 8.21
N MET A 2 -21.68 -8.31 6.96
CA MET A 2 -20.45 -8.46 6.17
C MET A 2 -19.48 -7.35 6.59
N GLY A 3 -18.66 -7.65 7.60
CA GLY A 3 -17.73 -6.70 8.21
C GLY A 3 -16.84 -6.03 7.16
N LYS A 4 -16.83 -4.70 7.17
CA LYS A 4 -16.06 -3.81 6.29
C LYS A 4 -14.56 -3.88 6.64
N ASN A 5 -13.96 -5.08 6.60
CA ASN A 5 -12.61 -5.39 7.10
C ASN A 5 -11.50 -5.22 6.05
N ARG A 6 -11.84 -4.65 4.89
CA ARG A 6 -10.87 -4.48 3.79
C ARG A 6 -9.70 -3.52 4.07
N PRO A 7 -9.79 -2.45 4.90
CA PRO A 7 -8.62 -1.62 5.17
C PRO A 7 -7.53 -2.35 5.97
N VAL A 8 -7.92 -3.31 6.81
CA VAL A 8 -7.00 -4.11 7.64
C VAL A 8 -6.06 -4.96 6.78
N LEU A 9 -6.55 -5.50 5.65
CA LEU A 9 -5.74 -6.29 4.74
C LEU A 9 -4.64 -5.46 4.05
N TYR A 10 -4.93 -4.22 3.64
CA TYR A 10 -3.92 -3.37 3.03
C TYR A 10 -2.86 -2.95 4.06
N LEU A 11 -3.29 -2.63 5.29
CA LEU A 11 -2.38 -2.35 6.39
C LEU A 11 -1.47 -3.55 6.70
N LEU A 12 -2.02 -4.76 6.72
CA LEU A 12 -1.25 -6.00 6.88
C LEU A 12 -0.22 -6.19 5.76
N CYS A 13 -0.57 -5.94 4.49
CA CYS A 13 0.39 -6.00 3.38
C CYS A 13 1.52 -4.98 3.53
N ILE A 14 1.21 -3.75 3.95
CA ILE A 14 2.22 -2.71 4.16
C ILE A 14 3.17 -3.11 5.30
N ILE A 15 2.63 -3.60 6.42
CA ILE A 15 3.43 -4.05 7.57
C ILE A 15 4.29 -5.25 7.17
N ALA A 16 3.72 -6.25 6.50
CA ALA A 16 4.45 -7.43 6.05
C ALA A 16 5.57 -7.08 5.06
N GLY A 17 5.31 -6.19 4.10
CA GLY A 17 6.32 -5.70 3.16
C GLY A 17 7.44 -4.93 3.88
N ALA A 18 7.10 -4.08 4.85
CA ALA A 18 8.07 -3.34 5.64
C ALA A 18 8.97 -4.28 6.46
N VAL A 19 8.39 -5.25 7.16
CA VAL A 19 9.16 -6.26 7.91
C VAL A 19 10.15 -6.97 6.99
N LEU A 20 9.71 -7.39 5.79
CA LEU A 20 10.56 -8.10 4.84
C LEU A 20 11.78 -7.27 4.40
N VAL A 21 11.58 -5.97 4.12
CA VAL A 21 12.65 -5.03 3.74
C VAL A 21 13.64 -4.85 4.90
N PHE A 22 13.14 -4.60 6.11
CA PHE A 22 14.00 -4.37 7.28
C PHE A 22 14.76 -5.63 7.72
N THR A 23 14.15 -6.82 7.63
CA THR A 23 14.84 -8.09 7.90
C THR A 23 15.92 -8.40 6.86
N GLY A 24 15.68 -8.03 5.60
CA GLY A 24 16.68 -8.15 4.53
C GLY A 24 17.88 -7.22 4.74
N GLN A 25 17.66 -6.05 5.37
CA GLN A 25 18.71 -5.07 5.66
C GLN A 25 19.60 -5.47 6.85
N GLY A 26 19.03 -6.13 7.87
CA GLY A 26 19.75 -6.57 9.07
C GLY A 26 20.47 -7.92 8.92
N SER A 27 20.16 -8.67 7.88
CA SER A 27 20.85 -9.92 7.53
C SER A 27 22.07 -9.55 6.69
N GLY A 28 23.27 -9.56 7.28
CA GLY A 28 24.51 -9.22 6.58
C GLY A 28 24.71 -10.04 5.29
N ASP A 29 25.42 -9.46 4.31
CA ASP A 29 25.69 -9.92 2.94
C ASP A 29 25.54 -11.43 2.71
N THR A 30 24.30 -11.87 2.55
CA THR A 30 23.94 -13.22 2.14
C THR A 30 23.46 -13.09 0.71
N GLU A 31 23.91 -13.93 -0.21
CA GLU A 31 23.64 -13.78 -1.66
C GLU A 31 22.14 -13.64 -2.03
N GLY A 32 21.22 -14.02 -1.13
CA GLY A 32 19.76 -13.88 -1.26
C GLY A 32 19.12 -12.62 -0.66
N THR A 33 19.81 -11.82 0.15
CA THR A 33 19.22 -10.62 0.79
C THR A 33 18.76 -9.52 -0.16
N PRO A 34 19.46 -9.18 -1.26
CA PRO A 34 18.96 -8.13 -2.17
C PRO A 34 17.62 -8.53 -2.82
N TYR A 35 17.43 -9.81 -3.15
CA TYR A 35 16.18 -10.32 -3.71
C TYR A 35 15.02 -10.24 -2.72
N LEU A 36 15.26 -10.57 -1.44
CA LEU A 36 14.26 -10.42 -0.38
C LEU A 36 13.84 -8.96 -0.17
N MET A 37 14.78 -8.02 -0.24
CA MET A 37 14.47 -6.60 -0.15
C MET A 37 13.64 -6.11 -1.34
N ILE A 38 13.95 -6.55 -2.56
CA ILE A 38 13.19 -6.19 -3.77
C ILE A 38 11.76 -6.73 -3.66
N ILE A 39 11.58 -7.99 -3.27
CA ILE A 39 10.25 -8.58 -3.08
C ILE A 39 9.48 -7.82 -1.99
N GLY A 40 10.13 -7.52 -0.87
CA GLY A 40 9.54 -6.74 0.21
C GLY A 40 9.08 -5.37 -0.24
N PHE A 41 9.89 -4.69 -1.05
CA PHE A 41 9.57 -3.39 -1.61
C PHE A 41 8.37 -3.44 -2.57
N ILE A 42 8.31 -4.46 -3.44
CA ILE A 42 7.17 -4.65 -4.36
C ILE A 42 5.87 -4.89 -3.57
N VAL A 43 5.91 -5.73 -2.53
CA VAL A 43 4.75 -6.02 -1.67
C VAL A 43 4.30 -4.75 -0.92
N LEU A 44 5.25 -3.98 -0.39
CA LEU A 44 4.97 -2.73 0.31
C LEU A 44 4.31 -1.71 -0.62
N MET A 45 4.89 -1.49 -1.80
CA MET A 45 4.34 -0.57 -2.81
C MET A 45 2.98 -1.03 -3.32
N GLY A 46 2.77 -2.33 -3.53
CA GLY A 46 1.46 -2.88 -3.90
C GLY A 46 0.40 -2.64 -2.83
N GLY A 47 0.74 -2.86 -1.56
CA GLY A 47 -0.15 -2.57 -0.43
C GLY A 47 -0.51 -1.08 -0.33
N LEU A 48 0.48 -0.21 -0.50
CA LEU A 48 0.30 1.23 -0.45
C LEU A 48 -0.52 1.76 -1.64
N TYR A 49 -0.29 1.24 -2.84
CA TYR A 49 -1.07 1.57 -4.03
C TYR A 49 -2.55 1.24 -3.82
N LEU A 50 -2.86 0.02 -3.40
CA LEU A 50 -4.24 -0.40 -3.15
C LEU A 50 -4.92 0.42 -2.05
N ALA A 51 -4.19 0.76 -0.98
CA ALA A 51 -4.69 1.63 0.08
C ALA A 51 -4.99 3.04 -0.46
N THR A 52 -4.10 3.60 -1.27
CA THR A 52 -4.21 4.95 -1.83
C THR A 52 -5.32 5.05 -2.88
N THR A 53 -5.38 4.13 -3.84
CA THR A 53 -6.46 4.07 -4.84
C THR A 53 -7.83 3.96 -4.19
N ARG A 54 -7.91 3.20 -3.09
CA ARG A 54 -9.15 3.09 -2.32
C ARG A 54 -9.48 4.35 -1.56
N TRP A 55 -8.50 4.99 -0.93
CA TRP A 55 -8.69 6.29 -0.28
C TRP A 55 -9.18 7.36 -1.26
N VAL A 56 -8.59 7.42 -2.46
CA VAL A 56 -9.04 8.31 -3.55
C VAL A 56 -10.46 8.00 -3.98
N LYS A 57 -10.82 6.72 -4.11
CA LYS A 57 -12.18 6.29 -4.47
C LYS A 57 -13.21 6.63 -3.38
N ASP A 58 -12.82 6.52 -2.11
CA ASP A 58 -13.71 6.73 -0.96
C ASP A 58 -13.82 8.23 -0.57
N ASN A 59 -12.93 9.11 -1.06
CA ASN A 59 -12.98 10.57 -0.89
C ASN A 59 -13.16 11.31 -2.24
N PRO A 60 -14.40 11.46 -2.75
CA PRO A 60 -14.68 12.15 -4.01
C PRO A 60 -14.66 13.69 -3.87
N LYS A 61 -13.62 14.30 -3.28
CA LYS A 61 -13.50 15.78 -3.20
C LYS A 61 -13.02 16.45 -4.49
N LYS A 62 -13.41 15.95 -5.68
CA LYS A 62 -13.03 16.56 -6.97
C LYS A 62 -14.07 16.49 -8.10
N LYS A 63 -15.31 16.03 -7.86
CA LYS A 63 -16.36 16.00 -8.90
C LYS A 63 -17.50 17.01 -8.69
N GLU A 64 -17.42 17.83 -7.65
CA GLU A 64 -18.39 18.90 -7.42
C GLU A 64 -17.85 20.28 -7.85
N GLU A 65 -16.54 20.52 -7.82
CA GLU A 65 -15.96 21.81 -8.25
C GLU A 65 -15.94 22.01 -9.78
N GLU A 66 -16.17 20.97 -10.60
CA GLU A 66 -16.28 21.10 -12.07
C GLU A 66 -17.72 21.32 -12.57
N ARG A 67 -18.75 21.19 -11.72
CA ARG A 67 -20.16 21.35 -12.15
C ARG A 67 -20.77 22.73 -11.86
N ASP A 68 -20.12 23.54 -11.02
CA ASP A 68 -20.58 24.89 -10.68
C ASP A 68 -19.88 26.00 -11.51
N ALA A 69 -18.93 25.65 -12.39
CA ALA A 69 -18.28 26.57 -13.32
C ALA A 69 -18.94 26.63 -14.73
N GLU A 70 -19.96 25.80 -14.97
CA GLU A 70 -20.70 25.71 -16.24
C GLU A 70 -22.21 26.05 -16.11
N GLN A 71 -22.65 26.66 -15.01
CA GLN A 71 -24.03 27.21 -14.87
C GLN A 71 -24.06 28.73 -14.84
#